data_AF-A0A503WG05-F1
#
_entry.id   AF-A0A503WG05-F1
#
_cell.length_a   1.000
_cell.length_b   1.000
_cell.length_c   1.000
_cell.angle_alpha   90.00
_cell.angle_beta   90.00
_cell.angle_gamma   90.00
#
_symmetry.space_group_name_H-M   'P 1'
#
loop_
_entity.id
_entity.type
_entity.pdbx_description
1 polymer ?
#
loop_
_entity_poly.entity_id
_entity_poly.type
_entity_poly.pdbx_seq_one_letter_code
_entity_poly.pdbx_strand_id
1 'polypeptide(L)' 'MTRKEAYEKLLRLCEKQGAELDGFLSDIQNHAVKEDFDKLRRIVGKIMGNGHYEAFVSIASDVPELTPSWMNRA' A
#
# COMPACT_ATOMS: atom_id res chain seq x y z
N MET A 1 -7.02 -15.72 -19.05
CA MET A 1 -6.70 -15.04 -17.80
C MET A 1 -7.02 -15.98 -16.65
N THR A 2 -6.01 -16.36 -15.87
CA THR A 2 -6.16 -17.26 -14.71
C THR A 2 -6.52 -16.45 -13.45
N ARG A 3 -6.99 -17.13 -12.40
CA ARG A 3 -7.21 -16.51 -11.07
C ARG A 3 -5.93 -15.82 -10.60
N LYS A 4 -4.78 -16.51 -10.67
CA LYS A 4 -3.48 -15.97 -10.27
C LYS A 4 -3.11 -14.70 -11.03
N GLU A 5 -3.25 -14.69 -12.35
CA GLU A 5 -2.97 -13.51 -13.18
C GLU A 5 -3.85 -12.29 -12.82
N ALA A 6 -5.09 -12.52 -12.41
CA ALA A 6 -5.98 -11.44 -11.95
C ALA A 6 -5.52 -10.85 -10.61
N TYR A 7 -5.14 -11.71 -9.66
CA TYR A 7 -4.62 -11.29 -8.35
C TYR A 7 -3.24 -10.60 -8.49
N GLU A 8 -2.37 -11.07 -9.38
CA GLU A 8 -1.08 -10.40 -9.68
C GLU A 8 -1.28 -8.98 -10.22
N LYS A 9 -2.28 -8.78 -11.10
CA LYS A 9 -2.62 -7.43 -11.59
C LYS A 9 -3.13 -6.54 -10.47
N LEU A 10 -4.00 -7.07 -9.60
CA LEU A 10 -4.51 -6.32 -8.45
C LEU A 10 -3.38 -5.97 -7.47
N LEU A 11 -2.50 -6.92 -7.17
CA LEU A 11 -1.35 -6.73 -6.29
C LEU A 11 -0.47 -5.57 -6.79
N ARG A 12 -0.11 -5.59 -8.09
CA ARG A 12 0.69 -4.52 -8.72
C ARG A 12 -0.01 -3.16 -8.67
N LEU A 13 -1.35 -3.11 -8.75
CA LEU A 13 -2.09 -1.86 -8.60
C LEU A 13 -2.00 -1.31 -7.17
N CYS A 14 -2.15 -2.18 -6.16
CA CYS A 14 -1.98 -1.79 -4.76
C CYS A 14 -0.55 -1.30 -4.48
N GLU A 15 0.48 -2.01 -4.97
CA GLU A 15 1.87 -1.60 -4.82
C GLU A 15 2.16 -0.25 -5.49
N LYS A 16 1.66 -0.05 -6.71
CA LYS A 16 1.82 1.22 -7.43
C LYS A 16 1.18 2.38 -6.67
N GLN A 17 -0.06 2.20 -6.20
CA GLN A 17 -0.74 3.24 -5.41
C GLN A 17 -0.03 3.53 -4.09
N GLY A 18 0.47 2.50 -3.40
CA GLY A 18 1.27 2.66 -2.19
C GLY A 18 2.52 3.51 -2.45
N ALA A 19 3.25 3.21 -3.54
CA ALA A 19 4.42 3.98 -3.94
C ALA A 19 4.09 5.43 -4.32
N GLU A 20 2.96 5.69 -4.97
CA GLU A 20 2.49 7.05 -5.28
C GLU A 20 2.15 7.85 -4.02
N LEU A 21 1.52 7.23 -3.02
CA LEU A 21 1.22 7.86 -1.74
C LEU A 21 2.48 8.16 -0.90
N ASP A 22 3.43 7.22 -0.87
CA ASP A 22 4.73 7.43 -0.22
C ASP A 22 5.55 8.52 -0.92
N GLY A 23 5.51 8.55 -2.25
CA GLY A 23 6.10 9.61 -3.07
C GLY A 23 5.50 10.98 -2.73
N PHE A 24 4.16 11.06 -2.69
CA PHE A 24 3.44 12.28 -2.27
C PHE A 24 3.91 12.78 -0.89
N LEU A 25 4.01 11.90 0.11
CA LEU A 25 4.50 12.29 1.44
C LEU A 25 5.95 12.79 1.41
N SER A 26 6.80 12.13 0.62
CA SER A 26 8.20 12.52 0.47
C SER A 26 8.34 13.91 -0.15
N ASP A 27 7.54 14.21 -1.17
CA ASP A 27 7.55 15.51 -1.86
C ASP A 27 7.14 16.65 -0.94
N ILE A 28 6.14 16.45 -0.08
CA ILE A 28 5.62 17.53 0.78
C ILE A 28 6.41 17.70 2.08
N GLN A 29 7.22 16.72 2.49
CA GLN A 29 7.87 16.69 3.82
C GLN A 29 8.71 17.94 4.12
N ASN A 30 9.37 18.50 3.09
CA ASN A 30 10.22 19.69 3.24
C ASN A 30 9.49 21.01 2.86
N HIS A 31 8.26 20.92 2.39
CA HIS A 31 7.48 22.08 1.89
C HIS A 31 6.29 22.43 2.79
N ALA A 32 5.78 21.47 3.55
CA ALA A 32 4.65 21.66 4.45
C ALA A 32 5.11 22.07 5.86
N VAL A 33 4.30 22.90 6.53
CA VAL A 33 4.44 23.08 7.98
C VAL A 33 4.15 21.75 8.69
N LYS A 34 4.87 21.50 9.79
CA LYS A 34 4.83 20.21 10.50
C LYS A 34 3.41 19.71 10.80
N GLU A 35 2.52 20.59 11.24
CA GLU A 35 1.15 20.22 11.59
C GLU A 35 0.36 19.69 10.39
N ASP A 36 0.51 20.32 9.22
CA ASP A 36 -0.17 19.91 8.00
C ASP A 36 0.44 18.64 7.43
N PHE A 37 1.77 18.50 7.49
CA PHE A 37 2.44 17.24 7.17
C PHE A 37 1.93 16.09 8.04
N ASP A 38 1.83 16.28 9.36
CA ASP A 38 1.35 15.25 10.28
C ASP A 38 -0.13 14.89 10.03
N LYS A 39 -0.97 15.84 9.62
CA LYS A 39 -2.34 15.57 9.18
C LYS A 39 -2.35 14.71 7.91
N LEU A 40 -1.59 15.10 6.88
CA LEU A 40 -1.52 14.37 5.60
C LEU A 40 -0.95 12.97 5.77
N ARG A 41 0.13 12.82 6.56
CA ARG A 41 0.72 11.52 6.91
C ARG A 41 -0.28 10.58 7.57
N ARG A 42 -1.14 11.09 8.46
CA ARG A 42 -2.20 10.29 9.10
C ARG A 42 -3.29 9.86 8.10
N ILE A 43 -3.63 10.72 7.14
CA ILE A 43 -4.61 10.37 6.09
C ILE A 43 -4.04 9.27 5.20
N VAL A 44 -2.81 9.42 4.71
CA VAL A 44 -2.12 8.41 3.90
C VAL A 44 -2.01 7.09 4.66
N GLY A 45 -1.61 7.12 5.93
CA GLY A 45 -1.56 5.92 6.76
C GLY A 45 -2.90 5.20 6.89
N LYS A 46 -4.03 5.91 6.93
CA LYS A 46 -5.37 5.30 6.91
C LYS A 46 -5.70 4.68 5.55
N ILE A 47 -5.33 5.32 4.44
CA ILE A 47 -5.55 4.77 3.09
C ILE A 47 -4.77 3.47 2.93
N MET A 48 -3.48 3.47 3.30
CA MET A 48 -2.64 2.27 3.20
C MET A 48 -3.08 1.18 4.18
N GLY A 49 -3.41 1.56 5.42
CA GLY A 49 -3.81 0.62 6.48
C GLY A 49 -5.18 -0.02 6.27
N ASN A 50 -6.18 0.74 5.82
CA ASN A 50 -7.54 0.21 5.64
C ASN A 50 -7.80 -0.25 4.20
N GLY A 51 -7.09 0.29 3.21
CA GLY A 51 -7.25 -0.09 1.81
C GLY A 51 -6.27 -1.17 1.38
N HIS A 52 -4.98 -0.86 1.44
CA HIS A 52 -3.95 -1.71 0.85
C HIS A 52 -3.61 -2.93 1.72
N TYR A 53 -3.45 -2.75 3.03
CA TYR A 53 -3.11 -3.86 3.92
C TYR A 53 -4.18 -4.97 3.90
N GLU A 54 -5.46 -4.62 3.98
CA GLU A 54 -6.56 -5.60 3.90
C GLU A 54 -6.60 -6.32 2.55
N ALA A 55 -6.30 -5.61 1.45
CA ALA A 55 -6.16 -6.20 0.14
C ALA A 55 -5.00 -7.19 0.07
N PHE A 56 -3.83 -6.83 0.61
CA PHE A 56 -2.66 -7.73 0.66
C PHE A 56 -2.94 -8.99 1.49
N VAL A 57 -3.60 -8.85 2.64
CA VAL A 57 -4.00 -10.01 3.48
C VAL A 57 -4.95 -10.93 2.71
N SER A 58 -5.96 -10.36 2.03
CA SER A 58 -6.92 -11.14 1.25
C SER A 58 -6.26 -11.87 0.07
N ILE A 59 -5.37 -11.17 -0.66
CA ILE A 59 -4.60 -11.75 -1.77
C ILE A 59 -3.70 -12.89 -1.29
N ALA A 60 -2.98 -12.70 -0.18
CA ALA A 60 -2.09 -13.73 0.40
C ALA A 60 -2.88 -14.95 0.90
N SER A 61 -4.08 -14.75 1.46
CA SER A 61 -4.95 -15.85 1.87
C SER A 61 -5.47 -16.65 0.68
N ASP A 62 -5.85 -15.98 -0.41
CA ASP A 62 -6.43 -16.60 -1.60
C ASP A 62 -5.39 -17.24 -2.54
N VAL A 63 -4.20 -16.63 -2.62
CA VAL A 63 -3.08 -17.05 -3.47
C VAL A 63 -1.77 -16.88 -2.68
N PRO A 64 -1.40 -17.86 -1.83
CA PRO A 64 -0.23 -17.75 -0.94
C PRO A 64 1.11 -17.49 -1.64
N GLU A 65 1.22 -17.92 -2.90
CA GLU A 65 2.38 -17.68 -3.77
C GLU A 65 2.62 -16.18 -4.06
N LEU A 66 1.60 -15.34 -3.88
CA LEU A 66 1.66 -13.89 -4.08
C LEU A 66 1.87 -13.12 -2.77
N THR A 67 2.16 -13.81 -1.67
CA THR A 67 2.39 -13.15 -0.37
C THR A 67 3.60 -12.21 -0.45
N PRO A 68 3.42 -10.90 -0.18
CA PRO A 68 4.53 -9.96 -0.19
C PRO A 68 5.61 -10.32 0.83
N SER A 69 6.89 -10.16 0.46
CA SER A 69 8.02 -10.58 1.31
C SER A 69 8.08 -9.86 2.67
N TRP A 70 7.54 -8.65 2.77
CA TRP A 70 7.47 -7.88 4.02
C TRP A 70 6.42 -8.44 5.00
N MET A 71 5.41 -9.18 4.53
CA MET A 71 4.42 -9.83 5.42
C MET A 71 4.99 -11.04 6.16
N ASN A 72 6.01 -11.69 5.58
CA ASN A 72 6.65 -12.86 6.18
C ASN A 72 7.75 -12.49 7.20
N ARG A 73 8.00 -11.20 7.41
CA ARG A 73 8.95 -10.70 8.42
C ARG A 73 8.20 -10.48 9.73
N ALA A 74 7.82 -11.57 10.39
CA ALA A 74 7.34 -11.58 11.77
C ALA A 74 8.52 -11.89 12.71
#